data_AF-A0A1Q3N8Q3-F1
#
_entry.id   AF-A0A1Q3N8Q3-F1
#
_cell.length_a   1.000
_cell.length_b   1.000
_cell.length_c   1.000
_cell.angle_alpha   90.00
_cell.angle_beta   90.00
_cell.angle_gamma   90.00
#
_symmetry.space_group_name_H-M   'P 1'
#
loop_
_entity.id
_entity.type
_entity.pdbx_description
1 polymer ?
#
loop_
_entity_poly.entity_id
_entity_poly.type
_entity_poly.pdbx_seq_one_letter_code
_entity_poly.pdbx_strand_id
1 'polypeptide(L)'
;MSIIIPTQQIRAVYNNQTIRIYQVYSDAIANAALLNQTFVSPPFKMERMTWIKPSFLWMMYRAGWGFKDNGQNRILAIDIRREGFEWALAHSCHSHRDPTTSEQAWQQLKENSPVRIQWDPERDLLLRPLEHKAIQIGPSKEAVQ
;
A
#
# COMPACT_ATOMS: atom_id res chain seq x y z
N MET A 1 30.91 11.78 -1.50
CA MET A 1 30.23 11.15 -0.35
C MET A 1 29.23 10.16 -0.92
N SER A 2 29.34 8.87 -0.59
CA SER A 2 28.30 7.91 -0.90
C SER A 2 27.09 8.21 -0.01
N ILE A 3 25.92 8.43 -0.62
CA ILE A 3 24.67 8.56 0.12
C ILE A 3 24.33 7.18 0.65
N ILE A 4 24.33 7.00 1.98
CA ILE A 4 23.86 5.77 2.61
C ILE A 4 22.33 5.77 2.49
N ILE A 5 21.79 4.85 1.70
CA ILE A 5 20.35 4.67 1.54
C ILE A 5 19.86 3.71 2.63
N PRO A 6 18.94 4.13 3.52
CA PRO A 6 18.39 3.22 4.52
C PRO A 6 17.64 2.05 3.87
N THR A 7 17.85 0.84 4.39
CA THR A 7 17.21 -0.39 3.91
C THR A 7 15.69 -0.29 3.97
N GLN A 8 15.13 0.29 5.03
CA GLN A 8 13.69 0.54 5.16
C GLN A 8 13.46 2.03 5.36
N GLN A 9 12.82 2.65 4.37
CA GLN A 9 12.42 4.06 4.41
C GLN A 9 11.18 4.21 3.54
N ILE A 10 10.17 4.88 4.07
CA ILE A 10 8.96 5.22 3.31
C ILE A 10 9.32 6.37 2.38
N ARG A 11 9.23 6.12 1.06
CA ARG A 11 9.48 7.11 0.02
C ARG A 11 8.15 7.39 -0.69
N ALA A 12 7.73 8.64 -0.66
CA ALA A 12 6.43 9.06 -1.14
C ALA A 12 6.48 10.52 -1.60
N VAL A 13 5.49 10.93 -2.40
CA VAL A 13 5.17 12.34 -2.61
C VAL A 13 4.27 12.78 -1.46
N TYR A 14 4.64 13.84 -0.75
CA TYR A 14 3.87 14.32 0.40
C TYR A 14 4.07 15.83 0.62
N ASN A 15 3.19 16.43 1.39
CA ASN A 15 3.30 17.79 1.91
C ASN A 15 2.91 17.82 3.40
N ASN A 16 2.59 19.00 3.95
CA ASN A 16 2.24 19.12 5.36
C ASN A 16 0.90 18.42 5.72
N GLN A 17 -0.01 18.24 4.76
CA GLN A 17 -1.38 17.76 4.96
C GLN A 17 -1.60 16.37 4.38
N THR A 18 -1.01 16.06 3.22
CA THR A 18 -1.29 14.84 2.48
C THR A 18 -0.05 14.05 2.12
N ILE A 19 -0.26 12.74 1.93
CA ILE A 19 0.71 11.81 1.36
C ILE A 19 0.03 11.04 0.23
N ARG A 20 0.74 10.90 -0.89
CA ARG A 20 0.28 10.14 -2.04
C ARG A 20 0.51 8.66 -1.84
N ILE A 21 -0.53 7.89 -2.07
CA ILE A 21 -0.46 6.45 -2.23
C ILE A 21 -0.97 6.04 -3.60
N TYR A 22 -0.60 4.84 -4.01
CA TYR A 22 -1.00 4.26 -5.27
C TYR A 22 -1.71 2.93 -5.05
N GLN A 23 -2.76 2.73 -5.83
CA GLN A 23 -3.49 1.47 -5.97
C GLN A 23 -3.78 1.22 -7.44
N VAL A 24 -4.12 -0.02 -7.78
CA VAL A 24 -4.38 -0.43 -9.16
C VAL A 24 -5.70 -1.18 -9.26
N TYR A 25 -6.47 -0.87 -10.30
CA TYR A 25 -7.84 -1.30 -10.47
C TYR A 25 -8.20 -1.54 -11.94
N SER A 26 -9.38 -2.11 -12.14
CA SER A 26 -10.05 -2.18 -13.45
C SER A 26 -10.64 -0.83 -13.82
N ASP A 27 -11.00 -0.66 -15.10
CA ASP A 27 -11.69 0.53 -15.60
C ASP A 27 -12.98 0.84 -14.83
N ALA A 28 -13.77 -0.17 -14.46
CA ALA A 28 -15.03 0.04 -13.75
C ALA A 28 -14.83 0.70 -12.37
N ILE A 29 -13.86 0.22 -11.58
CA ILE A 29 -13.55 0.80 -10.27
C ILE A 29 -12.88 2.16 -10.43
N ALA A 30 -11.93 2.29 -11.35
CA ALA A 30 -11.22 3.55 -11.58
C ALA A 30 -12.18 4.67 -12.04
N ASN A 31 -13.07 4.39 -12.98
CA ASN A 31 -14.03 5.36 -13.49
C ASN A 31 -15.04 5.76 -12.41
N ALA A 32 -15.55 4.80 -11.61
CA ALA A 32 -16.45 5.10 -10.50
C ALA A 32 -15.76 5.97 -9.43
N ALA A 33 -14.49 5.68 -9.10
CA ALA A 33 -13.73 6.46 -8.13
C ALA A 33 -13.45 7.89 -8.62
N LEU A 34 -13.05 8.05 -9.88
CA LEU A 34 -12.81 9.36 -10.49
C LEU A 34 -14.09 10.20 -10.56
N LEU A 35 -15.22 9.59 -10.91
CA LEU A 35 -16.51 10.29 -10.97
C LEU A 35 -16.95 10.81 -9.59
N ASN A 36 -16.80 9.99 -8.54
CA ASN A 36 -17.28 10.32 -7.20
C ASN A 36 -16.22 11.00 -6.33
N GLN A 37 -14.97 11.12 -6.80
CA GLN A 37 -13.82 11.57 -6.02
C GLN A 37 -13.59 10.77 -4.72
N THR A 38 -14.09 9.53 -4.69
CA THR A 38 -13.96 8.57 -3.59
C THR A 38 -14.30 7.18 -4.09
N PHE A 39 -13.84 6.13 -3.40
CA PHE A 39 -14.25 4.76 -3.72
C PHE A 39 -15.70 4.52 -3.32
N VAL A 40 -16.47 3.93 -4.23
CA VAL A 40 -17.89 3.61 -4.01
C VAL A 40 -18.13 2.11 -4.21
N SER A 41 -18.98 1.54 -3.36
CA SER A 41 -19.40 0.15 -3.42
C SER A 41 -20.86 0.04 -3.89
N PRO A 42 -21.16 -0.72 -4.96
CA PRO A 42 -20.23 -1.30 -5.94
C PRO A 42 -19.62 -0.23 -6.88
N PRO A 43 -18.52 -0.52 -7.62
CA PRO A 43 -17.87 -1.83 -7.77
C PRO A 43 -16.67 -2.08 -6.83
N PHE A 44 -16.26 -1.11 -6.02
CA PHE A 44 -15.19 -1.31 -5.04
C PHE A 44 -15.70 -2.16 -3.86
N LYS A 45 -14.88 -3.10 -3.36
CA LYS A 45 -15.25 -3.97 -2.23
C LYS A 45 -14.57 -3.47 -0.96
N MET A 46 -15.34 -2.87 -0.06
CA MET A 46 -14.83 -2.28 1.20
C MET A 46 -14.28 -3.32 2.16
N GLU A 47 -14.78 -4.56 2.10
CA GLU A 47 -14.42 -5.66 3.00
C GLU A 47 -13.08 -6.30 2.58
N ARG A 48 -12.61 -6.04 1.36
CA ARG A 48 -11.36 -6.58 0.85
C ARG A 48 -10.20 -5.68 1.26
N MET A 49 -9.26 -6.24 2.01
CA MET A 49 -7.96 -5.58 2.24
C MET A 49 -7.29 -5.29 0.89
N THR A 50 -7.17 -4.00 0.58
CA THR A 50 -6.59 -3.53 -0.67
C THR A 50 -5.31 -2.75 -0.39
N TRP A 51 -4.18 -3.37 -0.72
CA TRP A 51 -2.86 -2.85 -0.39
C TRP A 51 -2.54 -1.52 -1.09
N ILE A 52 -2.27 -0.48 -0.31
CA ILE A 52 -1.75 0.81 -0.75
C ILE A 52 -0.22 0.80 -0.82
N LYS A 53 0.37 1.55 -1.76
CA LYS A 53 1.83 1.73 -1.87
C LYS A 53 2.18 3.21 -1.97
N PRO A 54 3.02 3.76 -1.10
CA PRO A 54 3.56 5.11 -1.31
C PRO A 54 4.60 5.16 -2.44
N SER A 55 5.29 4.05 -2.70
CA SER A 55 6.26 3.96 -3.80
C SER A 55 5.59 3.77 -5.15
N PHE A 56 5.87 4.71 -6.07
CA PHE A 56 5.40 4.66 -7.44
C PHE A 56 5.96 3.45 -8.21
N LEU A 57 7.28 3.24 -8.17
CA LEU A 57 7.91 2.17 -8.95
C LEU A 57 7.57 0.77 -8.41
N TRP A 58 7.35 0.64 -7.11
CA TRP A 58 6.79 -0.57 -6.56
C TRP A 58 5.37 -0.84 -7.12
N MET A 59 4.52 0.19 -7.19
CA MET A 59 3.21 0.07 -7.83
C MET A 59 3.32 -0.32 -9.31
N MET A 60 4.26 0.27 -10.06
CA MET A 60 4.50 -0.09 -11.46
C MET A 60 4.92 -1.55 -11.61
N TYR A 61 5.77 -2.06 -10.73
CA TYR A 61 6.14 -3.47 -10.72
C TYR A 61 4.94 -4.39 -10.46
N ARG A 62 4.09 -4.01 -9.50
CA ARG A 62 2.90 -4.79 -9.15
C ARG A 62 1.88 -4.82 -10.28
N ALA A 63 1.71 -3.73 -11.01
CA ALA A 63 0.81 -3.63 -12.17
C ALA A 63 1.46 -4.05 -13.50
N GLY A 64 2.78 -4.26 -13.53
CA GLY A 64 3.54 -4.40 -14.78
C GLY A 64 3.31 -3.22 -15.72
N TRP A 65 3.42 -1.99 -15.20
CA TRP A 65 3.06 -0.76 -15.91
C TRP A 65 1.60 -0.69 -16.40
N GLY A 66 0.70 -1.47 -15.79
CA GLY A 66 -0.72 -1.56 -16.20
C GLY A 66 -0.98 -2.61 -17.27
N PHE A 67 0.03 -3.38 -17.70
CA PHE A 67 -0.10 -4.39 -18.75
C PHE A 67 -0.21 -5.83 -18.22
N LYS A 68 -0.08 -6.04 -16.90
CA LYS A 68 -0.01 -7.39 -16.31
C LYS A 68 -1.34 -8.13 -16.26
N ASP A 69 -2.43 -7.40 -16.03
CA ASP A 69 -3.77 -7.95 -15.77
C ASP A 69 -4.81 -6.88 -16.13
N ASN A 70 -5.83 -7.25 -16.93
CA ASN A 70 -6.91 -6.35 -17.35
C ASN A 70 -7.73 -5.82 -16.14
N GLY A 71 -7.77 -6.54 -15.02
CA GLY A 71 -8.36 -6.09 -13.78
C GLY A 71 -7.49 -5.10 -12.99
N GLN A 72 -6.29 -4.80 -13.49
CA GLN A 72 -5.26 -3.97 -12.85
C GLN A 72 -4.54 -3.08 -13.87
N ASN A 73 -5.30 -2.50 -14.80
CA ASN A 73 -4.80 -1.67 -15.88
C ASN A 73 -4.81 -0.16 -15.57
N ARG A 74 -5.53 0.25 -14.52
CA ARG A 74 -5.66 1.66 -14.11
C ARG A 74 -4.99 1.89 -12.77
N ILE A 75 -3.87 2.61 -12.77
CA ILE A 75 -3.19 3.03 -11.54
C ILE A 75 -3.72 4.38 -11.11
N LEU A 76 -4.22 4.48 -9.88
CA LEU A 76 -4.69 5.72 -9.29
C LEU A 76 -3.64 6.28 -8.33
N ALA A 77 -3.36 7.58 -8.47
CA ALA A 77 -2.63 8.38 -7.49
C ALA A 77 -3.67 9.00 -6.54
N ILE A 78 -3.62 8.65 -5.26
CA ILE A 78 -4.63 9.02 -4.27
C ILE A 78 -3.90 9.76 -3.15
N ASP A 79 -4.29 11.01 -2.92
CA ASP A 79 -3.77 11.80 -1.81
C ASP A 79 -4.67 11.59 -0.60
N ILE A 80 -4.09 11.07 0.48
CA ILE A 80 -4.78 10.86 1.77
C ILE A 80 -4.18 11.79 2.82
N ARG A 81 -4.95 12.08 3.88
CA ARG A 81 -4.43 12.85 5.01
C ARG A 81 -3.24 12.14 5.64
N ARG A 82 -2.17 12.89 5.94
CA ARG A 82 -0.99 12.36 6.62
C ARG A 82 -1.31 11.75 7.97
N GLU A 83 -2.19 12.40 8.73
CA GLU A 83 -2.66 11.89 10.02
C GLU A 83 -3.25 10.48 9.90
N GLY A 84 -4.08 10.23 8.87
CA GLY A 84 -4.66 8.91 8.63
C GLY A 84 -3.61 7.87 8.23
N PHE A 85 -2.62 8.26 7.43
CA PHE A 85 -1.51 7.39 7.06
C PHE A 85 -0.62 7.04 8.27
N GLU A 86 -0.29 8.02 9.10
CA GLU A 86 0.53 7.84 10.31
C GLU A 86 -0.22 7.01 11.36
N TRP A 87 -1.53 7.25 11.52
CA TRP A 87 -2.39 6.39 12.33
C TRP A 87 -2.36 4.95 11.83
N ALA A 88 -2.49 4.72 10.51
CA ALA A 88 -2.44 3.37 9.94
C ALA A 88 -1.11 2.66 10.22
N LEU A 89 0.02 3.37 10.18
CA LEU A 89 1.32 2.81 10.54
C LEU A 89 1.41 2.46 12.02
N ALA A 90 0.91 3.32 12.91
CA ALA A 90 0.90 3.08 14.35
C ALA A 90 0.01 1.89 14.76
N HIS A 91 -1.01 1.55 13.95
CA HIS A 91 -1.94 0.45 14.18
C HIS A 91 -1.66 -0.77 13.28
N SER A 92 -0.42 -0.93 12.85
CA SER A 92 0.00 -2.00 11.94
C SER A 92 0.77 -3.12 12.62
N CYS A 93 0.70 -4.30 12.02
CA CYS A 93 1.62 -5.40 12.27
C CYS A 93 2.12 -5.99 10.94
N HIS A 94 3.20 -6.78 10.96
CA HIS A 94 3.76 -7.36 9.74
C HIS A 94 2.77 -8.30 9.02
N SER A 95 2.92 -8.56 7.72
CA SER A 95 2.09 -9.60 7.06
C SER A 95 2.53 -11.02 7.42
N HIS A 96 3.76 -11.18 7.90
CA HIS A 96 4.40 -12.45 8.21
C HIS A 96 4.69 -12.58 9.70
N ARG A 97 4.60 -13.81 10.21
CA ARG A 97 4.96 -14.14 11.60
C ARG A 97 6.46 -13.96 11.81
N ASP A 98 6.83 -13.26 12.87
CA ASP A 98 8.22 -13.26 13.33
C ASP A 98 8.60 -14.66 13.84
N PRO A 99 9.77 -15.22 13.47
CA PRO A 99 10.17 -16.57 13.87
C PRO A 99 10.12 -16.83 15.39
N THR A 100 10.33 -15.78 16.20
CA THR A 100 10.34 -15.85 17.67
C THR A 100 8.95 -15.75 18.31
N THR A 101 7.94 -15.31 17.56
CA THR A 101 6.56 -15.14 18.06
C THR A 101 5.77 -16.43 17.89
N SER A 102 5.03 -16.88 18.91
CA SER A 102 4.18 -18.07 18.78
C SER A 102 3.05 -17.85 17.77
N GLU A 103 2.51 -18.94 17.20
CA GLU A 103 1.37 -18.85 16.27
C GLU A 103 0.17 -18.18 16.93
N GLN A 104 -0.16 -18.52 18.17
CA GLN A 104 -1.28 -17.94 18.90
C GLN A 104 -1.09 -16.44 19.13
N ALA A 105 0.08 -16.01 19.60
CA ALA A 105 0.38 -14.59 19.81
C ALA A 105 0.33 -13.82 18.48
N TRP A 106 0.78 -14.46 17.38
CA TRP A 106 0.70 -13.88 16.05
C TRP A 106 -0.74 -13.67 15.57
N GLN A 107 -1.62 -14.67 15.77
CA GLN A 107 -3.03 -14.55 15.42
C GLN A 107 -3.71 -13.43 16.22
N GLN A 108 -3.47 -13.36 17.52
CA GLN A 108 -4.02 -12.30 18.37
C GLN A 108 -3.54 -10.89 17.95
N LEU A 109 -2.25 -10.74 17.64
CA LEU A 109 -1.70 -9.49 17.14
C LEU A 109 -2.33 -9.07 15.80
N LYS A 110 -2.56 -10.03 14.90
CA LYS A 110 -3.29 -9.78 13.65
C LYS A 110 -4.72 -9.33 13.92
N GLU A 111 -5.46 -10.01 14.77
CA GLU A 111 -6.86 -9.67 15.05
C GLU A 111 -7.02 -8.25 15.62
N ASN A 112 -6.06 -7.84 16.46
CA ASN A 112 -6.00 -6.55 17.14
C ASN A 112 -5.38 -5.41 16.31
N SER A 113 -4.76 -5.72 15.16
CA SER A 113 -4.18 -4.70 14.28
C SER A 113 -5.04 -4.58 13.03
N PRO A 114 -5.70 -3.45 12.75
CA PRO A 114 -6.48 -3.27 11.53
C PRO A 114 -5.61 -3.12 10.27
N VAL A 115 -4.30 -2.94 10.42
CA VAL A 115 -3.38 -2.73 9.30
C VAL A 115 -2.30 -3.83 9.23
N ARG A 116 -1.99 -4.27 8.01
CA ARG A 116 -0.84 -5.14 7.71
C ARG A 116 0.24 -4.36 6.98
N ILE A 117 1.51 -4.63 7.26
CA ILE A 117 2.64 -4.05 6.53
C ILE A 117 3.59 -5.11 6.00
N GLN A 118 4.13 -4.86 4.81
CA GLN A 118 5.13 -5.71 4.18
C GLN A 118 6.22 -4.85 3.57
N TRP A 119 7.48 -5.24 3.76
CA TRP A 119 8.64 -4.60 3.15
C TRP A 119 9.25 -5.53 2.11
N ASP A 120 9.07 -5.18 0.85
CA ASP A 120 9.64 -5.89 -0.29
C ASP A 120 10.75 -5.04 -0.92
N PRO A 121 11.63 -5.62 -1.75
CA PRO A 121 12.63 -4.81 -2.44
C PRO A 121 11.96 -3.69 -3.23
N GLU A 122 12.58 -2.51 -3.28
CA GLU A 122 12.16 -1.42 -4.17
C GLU A 122 12.47 -1.80 -5.63
N ARG A 123 12.02 -0.98 -6.58
CA ARG A 123 12.15 -1.22 -8.01
C ARG A 123 12.76 -0.02 -8.71
N ASP A 124 13.57 -0.31 -9.73
CA ASP A 124 13.97 0.71 -10.70
C ASP A 124 12.94 0.84 -11.84
N LEU A 125 13.24 1.71 -12.80
CA LEU A 125 12.40 1.94 -13.99
C LEU A 125 12.22 0.69 -14.87
N LEU A 126 13.16 -0.24 -14.82
CA LEU A 126 13.10 -1.52 -15.54
C LEU A 126 12.46 -2.61 -14.68
N LEU A 127 11.88 -2.25 -13.53
CA LEU A 127 11.25 -3.16 -12.57
C LEU A 127 12.20 -4.20 -11.96
N ARG A 128 13.51 -3.94 -11.97
CA ARG A 128 14.52 -4.78 -11.31
C ARG A 128 14.54 -4.47 -9.81
N PRO A 129 14.75 -5.47 -8.95
CA PRO A 129 14.81 -5.25 -7.50
C PRO A 129 16.03 -4.40 -7.11
N LEU A 130 15.85 -3.51 -6.15
CA LEU A 130 16.92 -2.74 -5.51
C LEU A 130 17.23 -3.29 -4.11
N GLU A 131 18.39 -2.94 -3.57
CA GLU A 131 18.84 -3.42 -2.24
C GLU A 131 18.00 -2.85 -1.09
N HIS A 132 17.52 -1.62 -1.23
CA HIS A 132 16.59 -1.02 -0.27
C HIS A 132 15.15 -1.44 -0.56
N LYS A 133 14.28 -1.30 0.44
CA LYS A 133 12.91 -1.80 0.43
C LYS A 133 11.88 -0.68 0.33
N ALA A 134 10.72 -1.05 -0.18
CA ALA A 134 9.50 -0.24 -0.19
C ALA A 134 8.42 -0.93 0.66
N ILE A 135 7.59 -0.11 1.31
CA ILE A 135 6.49 -0.59 2.13
C ILE A 135 5.23 -0.77 1.28
N GLN A 136 4.51 -1.86 1.55
CA GLN A 136 3.10 -2.02 1.22
C GLN A 136 2.29 -2.01 2.52
N ILE A 137 1.13 -1.37 2.49
CA ILE A 137 0.26 -1.22 3.65
C ILE A 137 -1.13 -1.73 3.29
N GLY A 138 -1.66 -2.67 4.06
CA GLY A 138 -2.95 -3.32 3.85
C GLY A 138 -3.93 -2.92 4.96
N PRO A 139 -4.71 -1.84 4.77
CA PRO A 139 -5.76 -1.47 5.71
C PRO A 139 -6.96 -2.42 5.63
N SER A 140 -7.62 -2.62 6.76
CA SER A 140 -8.88 -3.37 6.91
C SER A 140 -9.75 -2.76 8.00
N LYS A 141 -11.02 -3.15 8.06
CA LYS A 141 -11.98 -2.72 9.08
C LYS A 141 -12.01 -1.18 9.17
N GLU A 142 -11.84 -0.62 10.37
CA GLU A 142 -11.82 0.82 10.64
C GLU A 142 -10.77 1.59 9.85
N ALA A 143 -9.68 0.95 9.40
CA ALA A 143 -8.61 1.61 8.66
C ALA A 143 -8.95 1.92 7.18
N VAL A 144 -10.12 1.47 6.69
CA VAL A 144 -10.59 1.71 5.31
C VAL A 144 -11.41 3.00 5.22
N GLN A 145 -11.88 3.54 6.35
CA GLN A 145 -12.79 4.70 6.43
C GLN A 145 -12.08 6.04 6.29
#